data_AF-A0A833PH24-F1
#
_entry.id   AF-A0A833PH24-F1
#
_cell.length_a   1.000
_cell.length_b   1.000
_cell.length_c   1.000
_cell.angle_alpha   90.00
_cell.angle_beta   90.00
_cell.angle_gamma   90.00
#
_symmetry.space_group_name_H-M   'P 1'
#
loop_
_entity.id
_entity.type
_entity.pdbx_description
1 polymer ?
#
loop_
_entity_poly.entity_id
_entity_poly.type
_entity_poly.pdbx_seq_one_letter_code
_entity_poly.pdbx_strand_id
1 'polypeptide(L)'
;MWVIMWDRKKPMPKKAKELSALSVAKIKENGRHAVGGVDGLHLRIVNDSRAWILRVVVGQRFDEDGKQRVHRRDIGLGSYPEVSLAEARTKAQEMKAQIRNGIDPIQQKQEKLH
;
A
#
# COMPACT_ATOMS: atom_id res chain seq x y z
N MET A 1 27.22 -16.70 -16.14
CA MET A 1 27.78 -15.88 -15.05
C MET A 1 26.86 -14.68 -14.84
N TRP A 2 25.93 -14.76 -13.88
CA TRP A 2 25.02 -13.67 -13.51
C TRP A 2 25.13 -13.45 -12.01
N VAL A 3 25.77 -12.35 -11.62
CA VAL A 3 25.94 -11.94 -10.22
C VAL A 3 25.13 -10.67 -10.04
N ILE A 4 23.89 -10.81 -9.59
CA ILE A 4 23.17 -9.71 -8.93
C ILE A 4 23.60 -9.81 -7.47
N MET A 5 24.64 -9.06 -7.08
CA MET A 5 25.04 -8.93 -5.69
C MET A 5 23.90 -8.27 -4.92
N TRP A 6 23.05 -9.10 -4.31
CA TRP A 6 22.17 -8.68 -3.24
C TRP A 6 23.04 -8.39 -2.02
N ASP A 7 23.18 -7.11 -1.70
CA ASP A 7 23.76 -6.63 -0.45
C ASP A 7 23.14 -7.36 0.76
N ARG A 8 23.96 -8.17 1.42
CA ARG A 8 23.60 -9.19 2.42
C ARG A 8 23.39 -8.59 3.82
N LYS A 9 23.04 -7.31 3.93
CA LYS A 9 22.88 -6.59 5.21
C LYS A 9 21.70 -5.61 5.26
N LYS A 10 20.64 -5.83 4.50
CA LYS A 10 19.35 -5.14 4.76
C LYS A 10 18.60 -5.88 5.88
N PRO A 11 18.20 -5.22 6.99
CA PRO A 11 17.24 -5.81 7.90
C PRO A 11 15.98 -6.14 7.09
N MET A 12 15.53 -7.40 7.14
CA MET A 12 14.32 -7.80 6.44
C MET A 12 13.18 -6.84 6.83
N PRO A 13 12.41 -6.30 5.87
CA PRO A 13 11.28 -5.46 6.20
C PRO A 13 10.35 -6.26 7.12
N LYS A 14 10.28 -5.86 8.40
CA LYS A 14 9.46 -6.53 9.40
C LYS A 14 8.02 -6.49 8.88
N LYS A 15 7.46 -7.65 8.53
CA LYS A 15 6.03 -7.75 8.24
C LYS A 15 5.30 -7.21 9.46
N ALA A 16 4.42 -6.23 9.25
CA ALA A 16 3.61 -5.69 10.33
C ALA A 16 2.79 -6.84 10.92
N LYS A 17 2.71 -6.88 12.26
CA LYS A 17 1.88 -7.87 12.96
C LYS A 17 0.45 -7.75 12.43
N GLU A 18 -0.11 -8.87 12.00
CA GLU A 18 -1.49 -8.88 11.51
C GLU A 18 -2.43 -8.53 12.66
N LEU A 19 -3.12 -7.42 12.51
CA LEU A 19 -4.10 -6.97 13.48
C LEU A 19 -5.43 -7.68 13.22
N SER A 20 -6.12 -8.02 14.31
CA SER A 20 -7.52 -8.47 14.25
C SER A 20 -8.44 -7.29 14.00
N ALA A 21 -9.66 -7.54 13.50
CA ALA A 21 -10.67 -6.49 13.30
C ALA A 21 -10.96 -5.71 14.61
N LEU A 22 -10.97 -6.40 15.75
CA LEU A 22 -11.14 -5.79 17.07
C LEU A 22 -9.95 -4.89 17.44
N SER A 23 -8.73 -5.33 17.14
CA SER A 23 -7.53 -4.51 17.38
C SER A 23 -7.56 -3.24 16.53
N VAL A 24 -7.95 -3.34 15.26
CA VAL A 24 -8.11 -2.20 14.35
C VAL A 24 -9.20 -1.25 14.85
N ALA A 25 -10.35 -1.77 15.27
CA ALA A 25 -11.47 -0.96 15.76
C ALA A 25 -11.11 -0.13 17.00
N LYS A 26 -10.17 -0.61 17.81
CA LYS A 26 -9.66 0.10 19.00
C LYS A 26 -8.70 1.25 18.67
N ILE A 27 -8.17 1.32 17.45
CA ILE A 27 -7.26 2.38 17.04
C ILE A 27 -8.07 3.67 16.82
N LYS A 28 -7.72 4.71 17.56
CA LYS A 28 -8.32 6.05 17.47
C LYS A 28 -7.27 7.15 17.26
N GLU A 29 -6.00 6.82 17.39
CA GLU A 29 -4.93 7.79 17.26
C GLU A 29 -4.81 8.28 15.81
N ASN A 30 -4.70 9.60 15.62
CA ASN A 30 -4.44 10.18 14.31
C ASN A 30 -3.10 9.67 13.76
N GLY A 31 -3.07 9.32 12.48
CA GLY A 31 -1.86 8.83 11.84
C GLY A 31 -2.11 7.69 10.87
N ARG A 32 -1.06 6.92 10.60
CA ARG A 32 -1.08 5.77 9.70
C ARG A 32 -0.71 4.52 10.48
N HIS A 33 -1.63 3.57 10.54
CA HIS A 33 -1.48 2.36 11.33
C HIS A 33 -1.37 1.16 10.43
N ALA A 34 -0.23 0.47 10.45
CA ALA A 34 -0.06 -0.76 9.69
C ALA A 34 -0.90 -1.87 10.31
N VAL A 35 -1.84 -2.43 9.54
CA VAL A 35 -2.79 -3.45 10.03
C VAL A 35 -2.38 -4.88 9.70
N GLY A 36 -1.32 -5.05 8.89
CA GLY A 36 -0.83 -6.36 8.45
C GLY A 36 -1.81 -7.12 7.54
N GLY A 37 -1.48 -8.37 7.21
CA GLY A 37 -2.19 -9.21 6.24
C GLY A 37 -1.76 -8.95 4.80
N VAL A 38 -1.67 -7.68 4.39
CA VAL A 38 -1.18 -7.29 3.06
C VAL A 38 -0.10 -6.23 3.20
N ASP A 39 1.07 -6.42 2.58
CA ASP A 39 2.14 -5.42 2.70
C ASP A 39 1.70 -4.11 2.06
N GLY A 40 1.85 -3.02 2.82
CA GLY A 40 1.45 -1.68 2.41
C GLY A 40 0.04 -1.29 2.84
N LEU A 41 -0.76 -2.20 3.40
CA LEU A 41 -2.10 -1.88 3.91
C LEU A 41 -2.01 -1.16 5.26
N HIS A 42 -2.60 0.04 5.32
CA HIS A 42 -2.69 0.85 6.53
C HIS A 42 -4.10 1.38 6.73
N LEU A 43 -4.47 1.57 8.00
CA LEU A 43 -5.58 2.42 8.39
C LEU A 43 -5.06 3.84 8.58
N ARG A 44 -5.58 4.79 7.80
CA ARG A 44 -5.32 6.22 7.97
C ARG A 44 -6.42 6.81 8.83
N ILE A 45 -6.04 7.50 9.90
CA ILE A 45 -6.95 8.24 10.77
C ILE A 45 -6.56 9.71 10.73
N VAL A 46 -7.50 10.59 10.37
CA VAL A 46 -7.32 12.04 10.34
C VAL A 46 -8.60 12.68 10.86
N ASN A 47 -8.51 13.42 11.97
CA ASN A 47 -9.67 14.13 12.56
C ASN A 47 -10.89 13.21 12.69
N ASP A 48 -10.71 12.06 13.34
CA ASP A 48 -11.71 10.98 13.51
C ASP A 48 -12.22 10.29 12.23
N SER A 49 -11.82 10.78 11.06
CA SER A 49 -12.10 10.13 9.77
C SER A 49 -11.12 8.98 9.55
N ARG A 50 -11.66 7.79 9.25
CA ARG A 50 -10.89 6.56 9.08
C ARG A 50 -11.02 6.04 7.66
N ALA A 51 -9.90 5.79 7.00
CA ALA A 51 -9.87 5.29 5.64
C ALA A 51 -8.76 4.26 5.44
N TRP A 52 -9.03 3.28 4.60
CA TRP A 52 -8.06 2.27 4.18
C TRP A 52 -7.17 2.84 3.08
N ILE A 53 -5.86 2.74 3.30
CA ILE A 53 -4.86 3.13 2.31
C ILE A 53 -3.92 1.96 2.02
N LEU A 54 -3.63 1.73 0.74
CA LEU A 54 -2.64 0.79 0.27
C LEU A 54 -1.45 1.57 -0.30
N ARG A 55 -0.30 1.39 0.33
CA ARG A 55 0.96 1.97 -0.14
C ARG A 55 1.65 0.99 -1.08
N VAL A 56 1.76 1.39 -2.34
CA VAL A 56 2.36 0.58 -3.41
C VAL A 56 3.48 1.34 -4.10
N VAL A 57 4.44 0.59 -4.62
CA VAL A 57 5.44 1.11 -5.53
C VAL A 57 4.86 0.99 -6.94
N VAL A 58 4.74 2.10 -7.65
CA VAL A 58 4.17 2.15 -9.00
C VAL A 58 5.09 2.95 -9.91
N GLY A 59 5.46 2.37 -11.06
CA GLY A 59 6.29 3.03 -12.07
C GLY A 59 7.77 3.15 -11.73
N GLN A 60 8.50 3.74 -12.67
CA GLN A 60 9.93 4.06 -12.55
C GLN A 60 10.03 5.60 -12.54
N ARG A 61 10.49 6.18 -11.43
CA ARG A 61 10.82 7.61 -11.39
C ARG A 61 12.32 7.74 -11.50
N PHE A 62 12.82 8.60 -12.38
CA PHE A 62 14.24 8.92 -12.45
C PHE A 62 14.49 10.24 -11.73
N ASP A 63 15.59 10.30 -10.99
CA ASP A 63 16.12 11.56 -10.46
C ASP A 63 16.72 12.42 -11.57
N GLU A 64 17.05 13.67 -11.22
CA GLU A 64 17.84 14.57 -12.06
C GLU A 64 19.19 13.94 -12.46
N ASP A 65 19.76 13.09 -11.61
CA ASP A 65 20.98 12.30 -11.87
C ASP A 65 20.72 11.05 -12.76
N GLY A 66 19.51 10.85 -13.28
CA GLY A 66 19.13 9.66 -14.04
C GLY A 66 19.01 8.37 -13.20
N LYS A 67 19.02 8.47 -11.86
CA LYS A 67 18.90 7.31 -10.98
C LYS A 67 17.45 6.89 -10.77
N GLN A 68 17.17 5.59 -10.87
CA GLN A 68 15.83 5.06 -10.64
C GLN A 68 15.46 5.14 -9.15
N ARG A 69 14.52 6.02 -8.80
CA ARG A 69 13.86 6.07 -7.50
C ARG A 69 12.57 5.27 -7.48
N VAL A 70 12.37 4.64 -6.33
CA VAL A 70 11.15 3.92 -5.97
C VAL A 70 10.02 4.93 -5.85
N HIS A 71 9.11 4.95 -6.81
CA HIS A 71 7.95 5.83 -6.77
C HIS A 71 6.83 5.20 -5.95
N ARG A 72 6.61 5.73 -4.74
CA ARG A 72 5.59 5.23 -3.81
C ARG A 72 4.33 6.07 -3.94
N ARG A 73 3.18 5.42 -4.12
CA ARG A 73 1.86 6.06 -4.07
C ARG A 73 0.97 5.42 -3.01
N ASP A 74 0.10 6.24 -2.45
CA ASP A 74 -0.96 5.82 -1.54
C ASP A 74 -2.27 5.70 -2.34
N ILE A 75 -2.90 4.53 -2.34
CA ILE A 75 -4.17 4.24 -3.00
C ILE A 75 -5.25 4.10 -1.92
N GLY A 76 -6.34 4.85 -2.03
CA GLY A 76 -7.50 4.67 -1.15
C GLY A 76 -8.29 3.42 -1.52
N LEU A 77 -8.61 2.57 -0.54
CA LEU A 77 -9.40 1.35 -0.73
C LEU A 77 -10.85 1.48 -0.22
N GLY A 78 -11.16 2.59 0.46
CA GLY A 78 -12.49 2.93 0.98
C GLY A 78 -12.46 3.47 2.41
N SER A 79 -13.61 3.92 2.88
CA SER A 79 -13.80 4.44 4.24
C SER A 79 -14.04 3.30 5.24
N TYR A 80 -13.56 3.46 6.47
CA TYR A 80 -13.90 2.57 7.59
C TYR A 80 -15.05 3.22 8.38
N PRO A 81 -16.09 2.48 8.81
CA PRO A 81 -16.23 1.03 8.82
C PRO A 81 -16.92 0.42 7.59
N GLU A 82 -17.33 1.24 6.61
CA GLU A 82 -18.07 0.79 5.42
C GLU A 82 -17.35 -0.35 4.67
N VAL A 83 -16.03 -0.24 4.54
CA VAL A 83 -15.18 -1.34 4.09
C VAL A 83 -14.59 -2.04 5.31
N SER A 84 -14.90 -3.33 5.44
CA SER A 84 -14.37 -4.16 6.53
C SER A 84 -12.87 -4.44 6.35
N LEU A 85 -12.18 -4.87 7.41
CA LEU A 85 -10.77 -5.28 7.32
C LEU A 85 -10.56 -6.43 6.31
N ALA A 86 -11.51 -7.37 6.24
CA ALA A 86 -11.43 -8.50 5.32
C ALA A 86 -11.54 -8.02 3.86
N GLU A 87 -12.51 -7.17 3.56
CA GLU A 87 -12.67 -6.55 2.23
C GLU A 87 -11.47 -5.68 1.87
N ALA A 88 -10.95 -4.90 2.82
CA ALA A 88 -9.75 -4.09 2.60
C ALA A 88 -8.54 -4.97 2.23
N ARG A 89 -8.39 -6.15 2.84
CA ARG A 89 -7.34 -7.12 2.48
C ARG A 89 -7.56 -7.68 1.08
N THR A 90 -8.77 -8.10 0.75
CA THR A 90 -9.11 -8.61 -0.60
C THR A 90 -8.82 -7.56 -1.67
N LYS A 91 -9.37 -6.34 -1.52
CA LYS A 91 -9.11 -5.21 -2.43
C LYS A 91 -7.62 -4.90 -2.54
N ALA A 92 -6.89 -4.94 -1.42
CA ALA A 92 -5.45 -4.69 -1.44
C ALA A 92 -4.67 -5.75 -2.23
N GLN A 93 -5.05 -7.03 -2.10
CA GLN A 93 -4.45 -8.13 -2.84
C GLN A 93 -4.73 -8.01 -4.34
N GLU A 94 -5.99 -7.73 -4.70
CA GLU A 94 -6.40 -7.51 -6.09
C GLU A 94 -5.63 -6.35 -6.73
N MET A 95 -5.54 -5.20 -6.06
CA MET A 95 -4.78 -4.05 -6.54
C MET A 95 -3.29 -4.38 -6.73
N LYS A 96 -2.68 -5.14 -5.80
CA LYS A 96 -1.27 -5.57 -5.96
C LYS A 96 -1.10 -6.57 -7.10
N ALA A 97 -2.09 -7.45 -7.34
CA ALA A 97 -2.07 -8.36 -8.47
C ALA A 97 -2.14 -7.60 -9.80
N GLN A 98 -3.00 -6.58 -9.90
CA GLN A 98 -3.08 -5.69 -11.07
C GLN A 98 -1.75 -4.98 -11.33
N ILE A 99 -1.15 -4.37 -10.30
CA ILE A 99 0.16 -3.71 -10.41
C ILE A 99 1.25 -4.69 -10.84
N ARG A 100 1.24 -5.92 -10.32
CA ARG A 100 2.20 -6.97 -10.72
C ARG A 100 2.03 -7.39 -12.18
N ASN A 101 0.80 -7.39 -12.68
CA ASN A 101 0.49 -7.68 -14.07
C ASN A 101 0.81 -6.51 -15.02
N GLY A 102 1.50 -5.47 -14.55
CA GLY A 102 1.90 -4.32 -15.37
C GLY A 102 0.75 -3.37 -15.68
N ILE A 103 -0.42 -3.55 -15.06
CA ILE A 103 -1.52 -2.58 -15.14
C ILE A 103 -1.15 -1.42 -14.22
N ASP A 104 -0.72 -0.30 -14.80
CA ASP A 104 -0.50 0.92 -14.02
C ASP A 104 -1.87 1.50 -13.62
N PRO A 105 -2.25 1.48 -12.33
CA PRO A 105 -3.54 1.98 -11.86
C PRO A 105 -3.71 3.50 -12.05
N ILE A 106 -2.67 4.20 -12.51
CA ILE A 106 -2.71 5.63 -12.81
C ILE A 106 -3.30 5.88 -14.21
N GLN A 107 -3.05 4.99 -15.18
CA GLN A 107 -3.48 5.21 -16.57
C GLN A 107 -5.00 5.02 -16.72
N GLN A 108 -5.61 4.10 -15.97
CA GLN A 108 -7.07 3.89 -15.99
C GLN A 108 -7.88 5.02 -15.33
N LYS A 109 -7.26 5.83 -14.44
CA LYS A 109 -7.99 6.93 -13.78
C LYS A 109 -8.11 8.18 -14.65
N GLN A 110 -7.25 8.33 -15.66
CA GLN A 110 -7.38 9.39 -16.67
C GLN A 110 -8.45 9.07 -17.72
N GLU A 111 -8.71 7.79 -17.99
CA GLU A 111 -9.68 7.37 -19.03
C GLU A 111 -11.14 7.44 -18.56
N LYS A 112 -11.39 7.51 -17.25
CA LYS A 112 -12.74 7.65 -16.68
C LYS A 112 -13.25 9.09 -16.54
N LEU A 113 -12.45 10.08 -16.96
CA LEU A 113 -12.79 11.51 -16.87
C LEU A 113 -12.93 12.18 -18.24
N HIS A 114 -13.06 11.41 -19.32
CA HIS A 114 -13.32 11.92 -20.68
C HIS A 114 -14.69 11.49 -21.16
#